data_AF-A0A0G3CJS6-F1
#
_entry.id   AF-A0A0G3CJS6-F1
#
_cell.length_a   1.000
_cell.length_b   1.000
_cell.length_c   1.000
_cell.angle_alpha   90.00
_cell.angle_beta   90.00
_cell.angle_gamma   90.00
#
_symmetry.space_group_name_H-M   'P 1'
#
loop_
_entity.id
_entity.type
_entity.pdbx_description
1 polymer ?
#
loop_
_entity_poly.entity_id
_entity_poly.type
_entity_poly.pdbx_seq_one_letter_code
_entity_poly.pdbx_strand_id
1 'polypeptide(L)'
;MKIRKKRPEENSGIIFGGVLFFIVMALILKTSTLLNISNQIIVWVTVGLAALMVTTGHYIVSRKVIDEKTRNEDIIAIKGNLIGYFLWIIVLIIADLLKIGISTFVMLVGGYATILLVLVYMNKRVIKEQK
;
A
#
# COMPACT_ATOMS: atom_id res chain seq x y z
N MET A 1 -11.01 -27.56 -6.95
CA MET A 1 -10.01 -26.49 -6.67
C MET A 1 -8.94 -27.07 -5.76
N LYS A 2 -7.68 -27.23 -6.24
CA LYS A 2 -6.57 -27.74 -5.41
C LYS A 2 -6.04 -26.60 -4.53
N ILE A 3 -6.10 -26.76 -3.21
CA ILE A 3 -5.54 -25.80 -2.26
C ILE A 3 -4.01 -26.00 -2.25
N ARG A 4 -3.27 -25.05 -2.82
CA ARG A 4 -1.80 -25.02 -2.73
C ARG A 4 -1.42 -24.77 -1.28
N LYS A 5 -0.63 -25.68 -0.69
CA LYS A 5 -0.03 -25.47 0.63
C LYS A 5 1.02 -24.38 0.50
N LYS A 6 0.76 -23.22 1.12
CA LYS A 6 1.72 -22.12 1.19
C LYS A 6 2.96 -22.57 1.93
N ARG A 7 4.14 -22.19 1.44
CA ARG A 7 5.39 -22.46 2.17
C ARG A 7 5.46 -21.55 3.40
N PRO A 8 6.12 -21.99 4.49
CA PRO A 8 6.25 -21.15 5.69
C PRO A 8 6.93 -19.81 5.39
N GLU A 9 7.83 -19.75 4.40
CA GLU A 9 8.46 -18.50 3.99
C GLU A 9 7.47 -17.49 3.35
N GLU A 10 6.42 -17.97 2.70
CA GLU A 10 5.37 -17.09 2.13
C GLU A 10 4.59 -16.38 3.24
N ASN A 11 4.31 -17.08 4.34
CA ASN A 11 3.61 -16.50 5.48
C ASN A 11 4.53 -15.59 6.31
N SER A 12 5.82 -15.92 6.44
CA SER A 12 6.77 -15.09 7.17
C SER A 12 7.00 -13.74 6.49
N GLY A 13 6.89 -13.66 5.16
CA GLY A 13 6.96 -12.39 4.42
C GLY A 13 5.84 -11.41 4.76
N ILE A 14 4.61 -11.90 4.90
CA ILE A 14 3.46 -11.07 5.32
C ILE A 14 3.67 -10.53 6.74
N ILE A 15 4.10 -11.41 7.65
CA ILE A 15 4.40 -11.03 9.05
C ILE A 15 5.51 -9.99 9.09
N PHE A 16 6.59 -10.19 8.34
CA PHE A 16 7.69 -9.23 8.22
C PHE A 16 7.20 -7.87 7.73
N GLY A 17 6.36 -7.83 6.69
CA GLY A 17 5.75 -6.59 6.20
C GLY A 17 4.87 -5.90 7.25
N GLY A 18 4.10 -6.65 8.03
CA GLY A 18 3.32 -6.13 9.16
C GLY A 18 4.19 -5.52 10.26
N VAL A 19 5.28 -6.18 10.64
CA VAL A 19 6.24 -5.64 11.61
C VAL A 19 6.88 -4.35 11.10
N LEU A 20 7.31 -4.34 9.83
CA LEU A 20 7.89 -3.16 9.20
C LEU A 20 6.90 -1.99 9.19
N PHE A 21 5.62 -2.25 8.94
CA PHE A 21 4.57 -1.23 9.01
C PHE A 21 4.50 -0.58 10.40
N PHE A 22 4.48 -1.36 11.47
CA PHE A 22 4.44 -0.81 12.84
C PHE A 22 5.68 0.02 13.18
N ILE A 23 6.86 -0.40 12.71
CA ILE A 23 8.11 0.37 12.89
C ILE A 23 8.00 1.73 12.18
N VAL A 24 7.58 1.73 10.90
CA VAL A 24 7.43 2.96 10.11
C VAL A 24 6.35 3.88 10.69
N MET A 25 5.21 3.31 11.10
CA MET A 25 4.15 4.05 11.79
C MET A 25 4.67 4.76 13.06
N ALA A 26 5.42 4.06 13.91
CA ALA A 26 5.97 4.65 15.13
C ALA A 26 6.92 5.82 14.82
N LEU A 27 7.74 5.70 13.77
CA LEU A 27 8.62 6.78 13.31
C LEU A 27 7.83 7.99 12.80
N ILE A 28 6.80 7.77 11.99
CA ILE A 28 5.94 8.84 11.45
C ILE A 28 5.23 9.58 12.59
N LEU A 29 4.64 8.86 13.54
CA LEU A 29 3.94 9.50 14.66
C LEU A 29 4.90 10.36 15.49
N LYS A 30 6.11 9.86 15.78
CA LYS A 30 7.14 10.61 16.51
C LYS A 30 7.62 11.87 15.77
N THR A 31 7.73 11.84 14.45
CA THR A 31 8.13 13.02 13.68
C THR A 31 6.97 13.97 13.41
N SER A 32 5.75 13.46 13.30
CA SER A 32 4.54 14.28 13.09
C SER A 32 4.24 15.19 14.27
N THR A 33 4.55 14.80 15.51
CA THR A 33 4.42 15.69 16.66
C THR A 33 5.36 16.90 16.61
N LEU A 34 6.41 16.85 15.78
CA LEU A 34 7.37 17.93 15.58
C LEU A 34 7.01 18.84 14.40
N LEU A 35 6.14 18.39 13.50
CA LEU A 35 5.79 19.08 12.26
C LEU A 35 4.33 19.50 12.34
N ASN A 36 4.03 20.78 12.10
CA ASN A 36 2.65 21.29 12.12
C ASN A 36 1.89 20.91 10.83
N ILE A 37 1.78 19.60 10.58
CA ILE A 37 1.15 19.00 9.40
C ILE A 37 -0.32 18.74 9.72
N SER A 38 -1.19 18.94 8.72
CA SER A 38 -2.61 18.63 8.82
C SER A 38 -2.88 17.18 9.23
N ASN A 39 -3.82 17.00 10.15
CA ASN A 39 -4.18 15.69 10.69
C ASN A 39 -4.60 14.70 9.58
N GLN A 40 -5.29 15.17 8.53
CA GLN A 40 -5.70 14.30 7.42
C GLN A 40 -4.51 13.77 6.62
N ILE A 41 -3.44 14.54 6.49
CA ILE A 41 -2.21 14.09 5.82
C ILE A 41 -1.48 13.08 6.71
N ILE A 42 -1.36 13.36 8.02
CA ILE A 42 -0.69 12.46 8.98
C ILE A 42 -1.36 11.09 9.01
N VAL A 43 -2.70 11.05 9.09
CA VAL A 43 -3.46 9.79 9.14
C VAL A 43 -3.22 8.97 7.88
N TRP A 44 -3.28 9.58 6.69
CA TRP A 44 -3.05 8.84 5.45
C TRP A 44 -1.61 8.39 5.28
N VAL A 45 -0.63 9.24 5.61
CA VAL A 45 0.79 8.87 5.53
C VAL A 45 1.11 7.73 6.49
N THR A 46 0.39 7.64 7.61
CA THR A 46 0.55 6.54 8.57
C THR A 46 -0.13 5.27 8.09
N VAL A 47 -1.45 5.31 7.83
CA VAL A 47 -2.26 4.10 7.60
C VAL A 47 -2.17 3.63 6.15
N GLY A 48 -2.08 4.55 5.19
CA GLY A 48 -2.03 4.25 3.75
C GLY A 48 -0.84 3.37 3.34
N LEU A 49 0.24 3.35 4.15
CA LEU A 49 1.40 2.50 3.92
C LEU A 49 1.16 1.01 4.24
N ALA A 50 0.09 0.64 4.95
CA ALA A 50 -0.12 -0.73 5.43
C ALA A 50 -0.08 -1.76 4.29
N ALA A 51 -0.85 -1.52 3.22
CA ALA A 51 -0.92 -2.42 2.07
C ALA A 51 0.42 -2.51 1.32
N LEU A 52 1.14 -1.39 1.21
CA LEU A 52 2.47 -1.35 0.60
C LEU A 52 3.50 -2.16 1.41
N MET A 53 3.50 -2.02 2.74
CA MET A 53 4.45 -2.71 3.60
C MET A 53 4.21 -4.21 3.62
N VAL A 54 2.95 -4.65 3.67
CA VAL A 54 2.60 -6.08 3.61
C VAL A 54 3.02 -6.70 2.26
N THR A 55 2.70 -6.06 1.14
CA THR A 55 3.07 -6.57 -0.20
C THR A 55 4.58 -6.56 -0.42
N THR A 56 5.27 -5.51 0.03
CA THR A 56 6.73 -5.41 -0.04
C THR A 56 7.40 -6.47 0.84
N GLY A 57 6.90 -6.69 2.05
CA GLY A 57 7.41 -7.73 2.95
C GLY A 57 7.24 -9.13 2.36
N HIS A 58 6.04 -9.42 1.81
CA HIS A 58 5.79 -10.68 1.10
C HIS A 58 6.79 -10.87 -0.05
N TYR A 59 6.97 -9.85 -0.90
CA TYR A 59 7.90 -9.92 -2.02
C TYR A 59 9.35 -10.16 -1.57
N ILE A 60 9.85 -9.39 -0.61
CA ILE A 60 11.27 -9.46 -0.19
C ILE A 60 11.61 -10.85 0.35
N VAL A 61 10.76 -11.38 1.22
CA VAL A 61 11.02 -12.66 1.90
C VAL A 61 10.72 -13.85 1.01
N SER A 62 9.66 -13.77 0.19
CA SER A 62 9.12 -14.93 -0.52
C SER A 62 9.59 -15.04 -1.98
N ARG A 63 10.22 -14.00 -2.56
CA ARG A 63 10.60 -13.95 -4.00
C ARG A 63 11.39 -15.14 -4.54
N LYS A 64 12.11 -15.89 -3.69
CA LYS A 64 12.90 -17.07 -4.09
C LYS A 64 12.11 -18.38 -4.02
N VAL A 65 10.96 -18.39 -3.37
CA VAL A 65 10.18 -19.60 -3.10
C VAL A 65 8.79 -19.59 -3.75
N ILE A 66 8.29 -18.41 -4.12
CA ILE A 66 7.08 -18.23 -4.93
C ILE A 66 7.40 -18.42 -6.41
N ASP A 67 6.39 -18.82 -7.17
CA ASP A 67 6.49 -18.88 -8.63
C ASP A 67 6.57 -17.48 -9.26
N GLU A 68 6.98 -17.43 -10.51
CA GLU A 68 7.16 -16.19 -11.27
C GLU A 68 5.86 -15.38 -11.42
N LYS A 69 4.70 -16.04 -11.54
CA LYS A 69 3.41 -15.35 -11.66
C LYS A 69 3.12 -14.59 -10.37
N THR A 70 3.20 -15.25 -9.22
CA THR A 70 3.00 -14.62 -7.90
C THR A 70 4.00 -13.49 -7.67
N ARG A 71 5.27 -13.68 -8.06
CA ARG A 71 6.31 -12.64 -7.98
C ARG A 71 5.98 -11.41 -8.82
N ASN A 72 5.45 -11.61 -10.03
CA ASN A 72 5.05 -10.51 -10.90
C ASN A 72 3.79 -9.80 -10.37
N GLU A 73 2.84 -10.55 -9.81
CA GLU A 73 1.67 -9.99 -9.10
C GLU A 73 2.10 -9.10 -7.93
N ASP A 74 3.08 -9.53 -7.12
CA ASP A 74 3.66 -8.71 -6.05
C ASP A 74 4.29 -7.42 -6.58
N ILE A 75 5.06 -7.48 -7.68
CA ILE A 75 5.67 -6.29 -8.29
C ILE A 75 4.61 -5.31 -8.80
N ILE A 76 3.55 -5.81 -9.44
CA ILE A 76 2.42 -5.00 -9.89
C ILE A 76 1.72 -4.38 -8.67
N ALA A 77 1.51 -5.18 -7.62
CA ALA A 77 0.90 -4.72 -6.38
C ALA A 77 1.70 -3.60 -5.73
N ILE A 78 3.03 -3.74 -5.62
CA ILE A 78 3.92 -2.71 -5.06
C ILE A 78 3.83 -1.42 -5.88
N LYS A 79 3.95 -1.51 -7.21
CA LYS A 79 3.85 -0.34 -8.10
C LYS A 79 2.48 0.34 -8.00
N GLY A 80 1.41 -0.44 -8.01
CA GLY A 80 0.05 0.10 -7.92
C GLY A 80 -0.26 0.72 -6.56
N ASN A 81 0.20 0.12 -5.47
CA ASN A 81 0.14 0.71 -4.13
C ASN A 81 0.87 2.05 -4.08
N LEU A 82 2.10 2.14 -4.59
CA LEU A 82 2.85 3.40 -4.64
C LEU A 82 2.11 4.49 -5.42
N ILE A 83 1.66 4.17 -6.64
CA ILE A 83 0.94 5.13 -7.49
C ILE A 83 -0.34 5.60 -6.80
N GLY A 84 -1.18 4.66 -6.31
CA GLY A 84 -2.43 5.01 -5.64
C GLY A 84 -2.23 5.80 -4.34
N TYR A 85 -1.20 5.44 -3.57
CA TYR A 85 -0.82 6.14 -2.34
C TYR A 85 -0.46 7.61 -2.62
N PHE A 86 0.40 7.86 -3.60
CA PHE A 86 0.80 9.23 -3.97
C PHE A 86 -0.33 10.02 -4.62
N LEU A 87 -1.15 9.39 -5.46
CA LEU A 87 -2.34 10.05 -6.03
C LEU A 87 -3.28 10.55 -4.93
N TRP A 88 -3.53 9.71 -3.92
CA TRP A 88 -4.39 10.12 -2.81
C TRP A 88 -3.75 11.18 -1.92
N ILE A 89 -2.43 11.13 -1.68
CA ILE A 89 -1.71 12.22 -1.00
C ILE A 89 -1.95 13.56 -1.70
N ILE A 90 -1.85 13.60 -3.03
CA ILE A 90 -2.06 14.84 -3.81
C ILE A 90 -3.48 15.39 -3.56
N VAL A 91 -4.48 14.51 -3.57
CA VAL A 91 -5.88 14.90 -3.26
C VAL A 91 -5.98 15.50 -1.86
N LEU A 92 -5.35 14.89 -0.85
CA LEU A 92 -5.38 15.39 0.53
C LEU A 92 -4.64 16.72 0.71
N ILE A 93 -3.53 16.92 -0.01
CA ILE A 93 -2.80 18.20 -0.02
C ILE A 93 -3.67 19.29 -0.64
N ILE A 94 -4.31 19.03 -1.79
CA ILE A 94 -5.21 19.99 -2.43
C ILE A 94 -6.38 20.34 -1.50
N ALA A 95 -7.00 19.34 -0.87
CA ALA A 95 -8.08 19.57 0.08
C ALA A 95 -7.63 20.43 1.27
N ASP A 96 -6.44 20.16 1.82
CA ASP A 96 -5.87 20.93 2.93
C ASP A 96 -5.58 22.39 2.54
N LEU A 97 -5.00 22.63 1.36
CA LEU A 97 -4.77 23.96 0.81
C LEU A 97 -6.07 24.75 0.61
N LEU A 98 -7.16 24.06 0.28
CA LEU A 98 -8.50 24.64 0.15
C LEU A 98 -9.25 24.71 1.50
N LYS A 99 -8.63 24.31 2.61
CA LYS A 99 -9.22 24.24 3.95
C LYS A 99 -10.46 23.35 4.03
N ILE A 100 -10.51 22.32 3.19
CA ILE A 100 -11.56 21.30 3.17
C ILE A 100 -11.17 20.18 4.14
N GLY A 101 -11.92 20.05 5.23
CA GLY A 101 -11.76 18.95 6.17
C GLY A 101 -12.35 17.65 5.62
N ILE A 102 -11.51 16.62 5.43
CA ILE A 102 -11.95 15.29 5.02
C ILE A 102 -12.08 14.42 6.27
N SER A 103 -13.25 13.78 6.46
CA SER A 103 -13.45 12.85 7.56
C SER A 103 -12.51 11.64 7.45
N THR A 104 -12.12 11.07 8.59
CA THR A 104 -11.22 9.90 8.61
C THR A 104 -11.74 8.73 7.78
N PHE A 105 -13.05 8.50 7.82
CA PHE A 105 -13.68 7.43 7.02
C PHE A 105 -13.49 7.66 5.52
N VAL A 106 -13.80 8.87 5.02
CA VAL A 106 -13.66 9.20 3.58
C VAL A 106 -12.21 9.15 3.15
N MET A 107 -11.29 9.61 3.99
CA MET A 107 -9.86 9.56 3.74
C MET A 107 -9.36 8.12 3.54
N LEU A 108 -9.74 7.20 4.43
CA LEU A 108 -9.31 5.80 4.35
C LEU A 108 -9.96 5.08 3.16
N VAL A 109 -11.28 5.18 3.03
CA VAL A 109 -12.02 4.50 1.96
C VAL A 109 -11.59 5.04 0.59
N GLY A 110 -11.49 6.36 0.44
CA GLY A 110 -11.09 6.99 -0.81
C GLY A 110 -9.65 6.64 -1.21
N GLY A 111 -8.73 6.60 -0.25
CA GLY A 111 -7.34 6.22 -0.52
C GLY A 111 -7.18 4.77 -0.94
N TYR A 112 -7.79 3.82 -0.21
CA TYR A 112 -7.74 2.41 -0.62
C TYR A 112 -8.54 2.13 -1.89
N ALA A 113 -9.66 2.82 -2.13
CA ALA A 113 -10.38 2.72 -3.40
C ALA A 113 -9.51 3.19 -4.57
N THR A 114 -8.74 4.27 -4.38
CA THR A 114 -7.79 4.77 -5.40
C THR A 114 -6.71 3.73 -5.69
N ILE A 115 -6.12 3.13 -4.66
CA ILE A 115 -5.15 2.02 -4.83
C ILE A 115 -5.76 0.86 -5.61
N LEU A 116 -6.98 0.44 -5.26
CA LEU A 116 -7.67 -0.65 -5.95
C LEU A 116 -7.93 -0.33 -7.43
N LEU A 117 -8.38 0.89 -7.75
CA LEU A 117 -8.60 1.33 -9.13
C LEU A 117 -7.31 1.31 -9.94
N VAL A 118 -6.20 1.78 -9.36
CA VAL A 118 -4.87 1.72 -9.99
C VAL A 118 -4.47 0.27 -10.27
N LEU A 119 -4.64 -0.63 -9.29
CA LEU A 119 -4.31 -2.04 -9.44
C LEU A 119 -5.13 -2.73 -10.55
N VAL A 120 -6.44 -2.47 -10.59
CA VAL A 120 -7.32 -2.99 -11.65
C VAL A 120 -6.88 -2.47 -13.02
N TYR A 121 -6.51 -1.20 -13.12
CA TYR A 121 -6.01 -0.61 -14.36
C TYR A 121 -4.70 -1.26 -14.82
N MET A 122 -3.73 -1.43 -13.92
CA MET A 122 -2.44 -2.05 -14.22
C MET A 122 -2.60 -3.51 -14.64
N ASN A 123 -3.42 -4.29 -13.94
CA ASN A 123 -3.68 -5.69 -14.28
C ASN A 123 -4.34 -5.85 -15.66
N LYS A 124 -5.28 -4.97 -16.02
CA LYS A 124 -5.88 -4.97 -17.37
C LYS A 124 -4.85 -4.71 -18.46
N ARG A 125 -3.87 -3.83 -18.22
CA ARG A 125 -2.82 -3.51 -19.18
C ARG A 125 -1.89 -4.70 -19.42
N VAL A 126 -1.46 -5.37 -18.36
CA VAL A 126 -0.59 -6.56 -18.44
C VAL A 126 -1.26 -7.68 -19.24
N ILE A 127 -2.57 -7.91 -19.06
CA ILE A 127 -3.32 -8.92 -19.83
C ILE A 127 -3.39 -8.57 -21.32
N LYS A 128 -3.48 -7.28 -21.66
CA LYS A 128 -3.51 -6.83 -23.07
C LYS A 128 -2.15 -6.98 -23.76
N GLU A 129 -1.04 -6.78 -23.04
CA GLU A 129 0.32 -6.90 -23.58
C GLU A 129 0.77 -8.36 -23.81
N GLN A 130 0.02 -9.34 -23.30
CA GLN A 130 0.27 -10.78 -23.47
C GLN A 130 -0.57 -11.46 -24.58
N LYS A 131 -1.44 -10.70 -25.27
CA LYS A 131 -2.25 -11.17 -26.40
C LYS A 131 -1.72 -10.60 -27.70
#